data_AF-A0A5N3UI00-F1
#
_entry.id   AF-A0A5N3UI00-F1
#
_cell.length_a   1.000
_cell.length_b   1.000
_cell.length_c   1.000
_cell.angle_alpha   90.00
_cell.angle_beta   90.00
_cell.angle_gamma   90.00
#
_symmetry.space_group_name_H-M   'P 1'
#
loop_
_entity.id
_entity.type
_entity.pdbx_description
1 polymer ?
#
loop_
_entity_poly.entity_id
_entity_poly.type
_entity_poly.pdbx_seq_one_letter_code
_entity_poly.pdbx_strand_id
1 'polypeptide(L)' 'MPILEKGKRNDTKNSFLSFLIRVKSQLEEKVDRKFPMFKAVEFRSQVVAGMNYLIKVAMSSAQSLGT' A
#
# COMPACT_ATOMS: atom_id res chain seq x y z
N MET A 1 -19.47 -0.41 -4.31
CA MET A 1 -19.58 -0.60 -2.85
C MET A 1 -19.10 -2.01 -2.53
N PRO A 2 -17.99 -2.26 -1.83
CA PRO A 2 -17.72 -3.60 -1.32
C PRO A 2 -18.30 -3.72 0.09
N ILE A 3 -19.32 -4.57 0.21
CA ILE A 3 -19.74 -5.18 1.45
C ILE A 3 -18.57 -5.98 2.02
N LEU A 4 -18.06 -5.58 3.19
CA LEU A 4 -17.17 -6.43 3.97
C LEU A 4 -17.99 -7.58 4.55
N GLU A 5 -18.01 -8.70 3.84
CA GLU A 5 -18.52 -9.96 4.34
C GLU A 5 -17.61 -10.44 5.49
N LYS A 6 -18.14 -10.34 6.71
CA LYS A 6 -17.49 -10.82 7.93
C LYS A 6 -17.44 -12.35 7.89
N GLY A 7 -16.43 -12.94 7.24
CA GLY A 7 -16.38 -14.42 7.15
C GLY A 7 -15.06 -15.10 6.73
N LYS A 8 -14.03 -14.39 6.25
CA LYS A 8 -12.73 -14.98 5.86
C LYS A 8 -11.61 -13.98 6.16
N ARG A 9 -11.03 -14.00 7.37
CA ARG A 9 -10.24 -12.86 7.89
C ARG A 9 -8.72 -13.03 7.99
N ASN A 10 -8.12 -14.15 7.56
CA ASN A 10 -6.68 -14.37 7.77
C ASN A 10 -5.86 -14.46 6.47
N ASP A 11 -6.33 -15.18 5.45
CA ASP A 11 -5.55 -15.39 4.22
C ASP A 11 -5.51 -14.17 3.29
N THR A 12 -6.64 -13.48 3.10
CA THR A 12 -6.72 -12.33 2.19
C THR A 12 -5.96 -11.11 2.71
N LYS A 13 -5.84 -10.96 4.04
CA LYS A 13 -5.03 -9.90 4.64
C LYS A 13 -3.55 -10.11 4.35
N ASN A 14 -3.07 -11.36 4.38
CA ASN A 14 -1.67 -11.67 4.07
C ASN A 14 -1.31 -11.33 2.63
N SER A 15 -2.21 -11.56 1.67
CA SER A 15 -1.96 -11.23 0.26
C SER A 15 -1.83 -9.71 0.02
N PHE A 16 -2.72 -8.91 0.61
CA PHE A 16 -2.65 -7.45 0.48
C PHE A 16 -1.44 -6.86 1.21
N LEU A 17 -1.09 -7.39 2.39
CA LEU A 17 0.12 -6.99 3.11
C LEU A 17 1.39 -7.31 2.30
N SER A 18 1.44 -8.49 1.67
CA SER A 18 2.56 -8.88 0.79
C SER A 18 2.71 -7.90 -0.39
N PHE A 19 1.60 -7.52 -1.02
CA PHE A 19 1.62 -6.52 -2.09
C PHE A 19 2.13 -5.15 -1.61
N LEU A 20 1.65 -4.67 -0.46
CA LEU A 20 2.10 -3.38 0.10
C LEU A 20 3.59 -3.39 0.46
N ILE A 21 4.11 -4.49 1.02
CA ILE A 21 5.54 -4.63 1.33
C ILE A 21 6.37 -4.54 0.05
N ARG A 22 5.94 -5.21 -1.02
CA ARG A 22 6.63 -5.19 -2.30
C ARG A 22 6.60 -3.82 -2.98
N VAL A 23 5.49 -3.10 -2.89
CA VAL A 23 5.39 -1.71 -3.40
C VAL A 23 6.23 -0.75 -2.57
N LYS A 24 6.23 -0.91 -1.25
CA LYS A 24 7.06 -0.13 -0.34
C LYS A 24 8.54 -0.27 -0.68
N SER A 25 9.04 -1.49 -0.83
CA SER A 25 10.47 -1.73 -1.16
C SER A 25 10.88 -1.06 -2.48
N GLN A 26 10.03 -1.16 -3.51
CA GLN A 26 10.30 -0.50 -4.80
C GLN A 26 10.28 1.04 -4.69
N LEU A 27 9.46 1.58 -3.80
CA LEU A 27 9.43 3.01 -3.54
C LEU A 27 10.67 3.47 -2.76
N GLU A 28 11.08 2.71 -1.74
CA GLU A 28 12.27 3.01 -0.94
C GLU A 28 13.54 2.96 -1.80
N GLU A 29 13.66 2.02 -2.74
CA GLU A 29 14.77 1.91 -3.70
C GLU A 29 14.80 3.10 -4.68
N LYS A 30 13.64 3.52 -5.20
CA LYS A 30 13.57 4.64 -6.15
C LYS A 30 13.80 6.02 -5.52
N VAL A 31 13.41 6.19 -4.26
CA VAL A 31 13.45 7.47 -3.56
C VAL A 31 14.69 7.57 -2.65
N ASP A 32 15.44 6.48 -2.49
CA ASP A 32 16.56 6.33 -1.55
C ASP A 32 16.20 6.81 -0.13
N ARG A 33 14.97 6.51 0.30
CA ARG A 33 14.44 6.91 1.61
C ARG A 33 13.60 5.82 2.20
N LYS A 34 13.68 5.66 3.52
CA LYS A 34 12.89 4.67 4.26
C LYS A 34 11.55 5.26 4.72
N PHE A 35 10.50 4.47 4.62
CA PHE A 35 9.15 4.79 5.06
C PHE A 35 8.75 3.87 6.23
N PRO A 36 9.12 4.20 7.48
CA PRO A 36 8.84 3.36 8.64
C PRO A 36 7.35 3.03 8.80
N MET A 37 6.45 3.94 8.42
CA MET A 37 5.01 3.67 8.36
C MET A 37 4.53 3.71 6.92
N PHE A 38 3.83 2.65 6.49
CA PHE A 38 3.24 2.53 5.16
C PHE A 38 1.86 1.89 5.26
N LYS A 39 0.82 2.71 5.35
CA LYS A 39 -0.57 2.27 5.59
C LYS A 39 -1.47 2.68 4.43
N ALA A 40 -2.08 1.71 3.76
CA ALA A 40 -3.09 2.00 2.74
C ALA A 40 -4.34 2.63 3.40
N VAL A 41 -4.71 3.82 2.94
CA VAL A 41 -5.86 4.60 3.41
C VAL A 41 -7.06 4.40 2.49
N GLU A 42 -6.82 4.37 1.18
CA GLU A 42 -7.88 4.25 0.18
C GLU A 42 -7.44 3.37 -0.98
N PHE A 43 -8.39 2.67 -1.57
CA PHE A 43 -8.18 1.80 -2.72
C PHE A 43 -9.29 2.06 -3.75
N ARG A 44 -8.90 2.29 -4.99
CA ARG A 44 -9.81 2.46 -6.12
C ARG A 44 -9.33 1.60 -7.29
N SER A 45 -10.23 0.81 -7.86
CA SER A 45 -9.95 0.08 -9.10
C SER A 45 -10.56 0.84 -10.28
N GLN A 46 -9.84 0.86 -11.40
CA GLN A 46 -10.29 1.41 -12.67
C GLN A 46 -10.14 0.33 -13.73
N VAL A 47 -11.25 -0.02 -14.37
CA VAL A 47 -11.23 -0.93 -15.52
C VAL A 47 -10.91 -0.10 -16.76
N VAL A 48 -9.86 -0.49 -17.47
CA VAL A 48 -9.38 0.13 -18.72
C VAL A 48 -9.24 -0.98 -19.78
N ALA A 49 -8.24 -0.93 -20.67
CA ALA A 49 -7.78 -2.10 -21.42
C ALA A 49 -6.98 -3.07 -20.51
N GLY A 50 -7.56 -3.42 -19.34
CA GLY A 50 -6.91 -4.07 -18.21
C GLY A 50 -7.51 -3.62 -16.88
N MET A 51 -6.82 -3.90 -15.76
CA MET A 51 -7.20 -3.43 -14.42
C MET A 51 -6.11 -2.51 -13.90
N ASN A 52 -6.44 -1.25 -13.62
CA ASN A 52 -5.61 -0.34 -12.87
C ASN A 52 -6.07 -0.27 -11.41
N TYR A 53 -5.12 -0.25 -10.48
CA TYR A 53 -5.37 -0.12 -9.06
C TYR A 53 -4.69 1.14 -8.53
N LEU A 54 -5.49 2.13 -8.11
CA LEU A 54 -5.02 3.31 -7.40
C LEU A 54 -5.10 3.05 -5.90
N ILE A 55 -3.95 3.07 -5.24
CA ILE A 55 -3.86 2.84 -3.79
C ILE A 55 -3.29 4.11 -3.15
N LYS A 56 -4.08 4.78 -2.34
CA LYS A 56 -3.63 5.90 -1.52
C LYS A 56 -2.99 5.34 -0.26
N VAL A 57 -1.72 5.64 -0.05
CA VAL A 57 -0.97 5.17 1.13
C VAL A 57 -0.56 6.37 1.97
N ALA A 58 -0.88 6.33 3.27
CA ALA A 58 -0.30 7.20 4.27
C ALA A 58 1.09 6.69 4.63
N MET A 59 2.08 7.56 4.40
CA MET A 59 3.46 7.29 4.73
C MET A 59 3.94 8.28 5.79
N SER A 60 4.70 7.80 6.76
CA SER A 60 5.49 8.68 7.62
C SER A 60 6.92 8.65 7.11
N SER A 61 7.41 9.77 6.59
CA SER A 61 8.83 9.95 6.31
C SER A 61 9.52 10.32 7.62
N ALA A 62 10.43 9.49 8.10
CA ALA A 62 11.41 9.96 9.06
C ALA A 62 12.39 10.88 8.30
N GLN A 63 12.01 12.15 8.12
CA GLN A 63 12.99 13.17 7.75
C GLN A 63 13.86 13.39 8.99
N SER A 64 15.05 12.79 9.01
CA SER A 64 16.13 13.35 9.81
C SER A 64 16.47 14.69 9.19
N LEU A 65 15.93 15.76 9.79
CA LEU A 65 16.41 17.12 9.56
C LEU A 65 17.80 17.21 10.19
N GLY A 66 18.83 16.93 9.40
CA GLY A 66 20.24 17.20 9.67
C GLY A 66 20.89 17.36 8.30
N THR A 67 21.54 18.46 7.95
CA THR A 67 22.37 19.40 8.73
C THR A 67 22.13 20.83 8.25
#